data_AF-A0A9E5XAX1-F1
#
_entry.id   AF-A0A9E5XAX1-F1
#
_cell.length_a   1.000
_cell.length_b   1.000
_cell.length_c   1.000
_cell.angle_alpha   90.00
_cell.angle_beta   90.00
_cell.angle_gamma   90.00
#
_symmetry.space_group_name_H-M   'P 1'
#
loop_
_entity.id
_entity.type
_entity.pdbx_description
1 polymer ?
#
loop_
_entity_poly.entity_id
_entity_poly.type
_entity_poly.pdbx_seq_one_letter_code
_entity_poly.pdbx_strand_id
1 'polypeptide(L)'
;MARRTSDTRHERRAKAVLAAVYATLGVGVLVVLIIRESFPPIGLWLAFAAAFAFLDWRSVEVNDRMLMSPTIMVALTAGVAFGRGSAALGVATMAVLGAVSARDVKKRRIFQPVANFGQMVVTAGGSLLVLEAFLAKATIGSASYWTWIAIGSAAAAVLYASINYVLVAFAVRTVFRQNLKVWSHLGELLPSYVAMGFVGGLLGATITRTEVVLPLVFVVFIIGY
;
A
#
# COMPACT_ATOMS: atom_id res chain seq x y z
N MET A 1 15.19 -27.96 -29.08
CA MET A 1 15.79 -26.67 -28.68
C MET A 1 14.94 -25.43 -29.02
N ALA A 2 14.24 -25.38 -30.16
CA ALA A 2 13.45 -24.20 -30.58
C ALA A 2 12.26 -23.79 -29.68
N ARG A 3 11.62 -24.73 -28.96
CA ARG A 3 10.53 -24.40 -28.00
C ARG A 3 11.02 -23.62 -26.76
N ARG A 4 12.28 -23.79 -26.35
CA ARG A 4 12.82 -23.15 -25.14
C ARG A 4 13.19 -21.67 -25.37
N THR A 5 13.47 -21.29 -26.63
CA THR A 5 13.83 -19.92 -27.02
C THR A 5 12.60 -19.04 -27.32
N SER A 6 11.48 -19.63 -27.73
CA SER A 6 10.21 -18.90 -27.92
C SER A 6 9.57 -18.47 -26.60
N ASP A 7 9.58 -19.36 -25.59
CA ASP A 7 9.00 -19.08 -24.26
C ASP A 7 9.75 -17.94 -23.55
N THR A 8 11.09 -17.92 -23.66
CA THR A 8 11.91 -16.88 -23.02
C THR A 8 11.74 -15.49 -23.65
N ARG A 9 11.54 -15.41 -24.97
CA ARG A 9 11.24 -14.13 -25.65
C ARG A 9 9.84 -13.63 -25.34
N HIS A 10 8.85 -14.52 -25.28
CA HIS A 10 7.48 -14.17 -24.93
C HIS A 10 7.39 -13.68 -23.48
N GLU A 11 8.01 -14.40 -22.54
CA GLU A 11 8.05 -14.02 -21.12
C GLU A 11 8.74 -12.66 -20.92
N ARG A 12 9.87 -12.41 -21.61
CA ARG A 12 10.55 -11.10 -21.56
C ARG A 12 9.67 -9.97 -22.09
N ARG A 13 8.96 -10.19 -23.20
CA ARG A 13 8.04 -9.20 -23.77
C ARG A 13 6.86 -8.95 -22.85
N ALA A 14 6.24 -10.00 -22.29
CA ALA A 14 5.14 -9.89 -21.35
C ALA A 14 5.55 -9.11 -20.08
N LYS A 15 6.75 -9.39 -19.55
CA LYS A 15 7.34 -8.62 -18.43
C LYS A 15 7.50 -7.15 -18.77
N ALA A 16 8.10 -6.83 -19.91
CA ALA A 16 8.32 -5.45 -20.32
C ALA A 16 7.00 -4.68 -20.52
N VAL A 17 6.03 -5.28 -21.22
CA VAL A 17 4.71 -4.67 -21.46
C VAL A 17 3.97 -4.45 -20.14
N LEU A 18 3.92 -5.46 -19.27
CA LEU A 18 3.20 -5.34 -18.01
C LEU A 18 3.85 -4.30 -17.08
N ALA A 19 5.18 -4.29 -16.98
CA ALA A 19 5.89 -3.28 -16.20
C ALA A 19 5.61 -1.87 -16.75
N ALA A 20 5.61 -1.69 -18.07
CA ALA A 20 5.28 -0.42 -18.69
C ALA A 20 3.83 0.01 -18.40
N VAL A 21 2.87 -0.91 -18.47
CA VAL A 21 1.46 -0.63 -18.14
C VAL A 21 1.34 -0.21 -16.67
N TYR A 22 1.93 -0.96 -15.73
CA TYR A 22 1.85 -0.65 -14.31
C TYR A 22 2.53 0.68 -13.99
N ALA A 23 3.73 0.92 -14.54
CA ALA A 23 4.41 2.20 -14.38
C ALA A 23 3.58 3.36 -14.92
N THR A 24 2.98 3.21 -16.10
CA THR A 24 2.12 4.25 -16.70
C THR A 24 0.89 4.52 -15.85
N LEU A 25 0.24 3.47 -15.32
CA LEU A 25 -0.90 3.62 -14.42
C LEU A 25 -0.50 4.31 -13.10
N GLY A 26 0.63 3.91 -12.51
CA GLY A 26 1.16 4.54 -11.30
C GLY A 26 1.48 6.02 -11.50
N VAL A 27 2.18 6.36 -12.58
CA VAL A 27 2.46 7.76 -12.95
C VAL A 27 1.16 8.53 -13.18
N GLY A 28 0.20 7.95 -13.91
CA GLY A 28 -1.11 8.55 -14.14
C GLY A 28 -1.85 8.86 -12.85
N VAL A 29 -1.88 7.92 -11.90
CA VAL A 29 -2.46 8.13 -10.56
C VAL A 29 -1.74 9.26 -9.83
N LEU A 30 -0.41 9.28 -9.78
CA LEU A 30 0.34 10.35 -9.11
C LEU A 30 0.06 11.72 -9.74
N VAL A 31 0.04 11.82 -11.07
CA VAL A 31 -0.27 13.09 -11.76
C VAL A 31 -1.67 13.58 -11.37
N VAL A 32 -2.67 12.69 -11.39
CA VAL A 32 -4.04 13.04 -10.98
C VAL A 32 -4.08 13.51 -9.52
N LEU A 33 -3.39 12.81 -8.62
CA LEU A 33 -3.34 13.16 -7.20
C LEU A 33 -2.61 14.49 -6.96
N ILE A 34 -1.49 14.74 -7.65
CA ILE A 34 -0.74 16.02 -7.56
C ILE A 34 -1.61 17.21 -7.98
N ILE A 35 -2.48 17.03 -8.98
CA ILE A 35 -3.38 18.08 -9.45
C ILE A 35 -4.54 18.30 -8.46
N ARG A 36 -5.01 17.25 -7.78
CA ARG A 36 -6.20 17.29 -6.93
C ARG A 36 -5.92 17.62 -5.47
N GLU A 37 -4.75 17.24 -4.96
CA GLU A 37 -4.43 17.21 -3.54
C GLU A 37 -3.23 18.08 -3.20
N SER A 38 -3.22 18.59 -1.97
CA SER A 38 -2.06 19.27 -1.41
C SER A 38 -1.11 18.24 -0.81
N PHE A 39 0.20 18.49 -0.94
CA PHE A 39 1.17 17.63 -0.29
C PHE A 39 1.08 17.79 1.24
N PRO A 40 1.11 16.69 2.04
CA PRO A 40 1.05 16.79 3.49
C PRO A 40 2.29 17.50 4.07
N PRO A 41 2.24 17.96 5.34
CA PRO A 41 3.40 18.55 6.00
C PRO A 41 4.63 17.65 5.90
N ILE A 42 5.72 18.18 5.33
CA ILE A 42 6.88 17.38 4.92
C ILE A 42 7.52 16.59 6.07
N GLY A 43 7.57 17.15 7.28
CA GLY A 43 8.12 16.46 8.45
C GLY A 43 7.28 15.24 8.86
N LEU A 44 5.96 15.38 8.86
CA LEU A 44 5.03 14.29 9.14
C LEU A 44 5.10 13.21 8.06
N TRP A 45 5.17 13.64 6.80
CA TRP A 45 5.36 12.73 5.67
C TRP A 45 6.67 11.95 5.78
N LEU A 46 7.79 12.62 6.06
CA LEU A 46 9.10 11.98 6.21
C LEU A 46 9.10 10.94 7.34
N ALA A 47 8.46 11.24 8.48
CA ALA A 47 8.34 10.30 9.58
C ALA A 47 7.61 9.02 9.13
N PHE A 48 6.43 9.16 8.54
CA PHE A 48 5.67 8.01 8.06
C PHE A 48 6.35 7.29 6.89
N ALA A 49 6.99 8.00 5.98
CA ALA A 49 7.74 7.43 4.87
C ALA A 49 8.91 6.57 5.37
N ALA A 50 9.64 7.04 6.38
CA ALA A 50 10.71 6.27 7.02
C ALA A 50 10.16 5.01 7.71
N ALA A 51 9.07 5.13 8.47
CA ALA A 51 8.40 3.98 9.10
C ALA A 51 7.92 2.96 8.06
N PHE A 52 7.29 3.44 6.98
CA PHE A 52 6.79 2.63 5.89
C PHE A 52 7.93 1.85 5.23
N ALA A 53 8.99 2.54 4.81
CA ALA A 53 10.14 1.91 4.15
C ALA A 53 10.86 0.90 5.08
N PHE A 54 11.03 1.25 6.36
CA PHE A 54 11.65 0.37 7.35
C PHE A 54 10.85 -0.92 7.55
N LEU A 55 9.54 -0.80 7.75
CA LEU A 55 8.67 -1.93 8.01
C LEU A 55 8.44 -2.80 6.77
N ASP A 56 8.41 -2.19 5.58
CA ASP A 56 8.31 -2.91 4.32
C ASP A 56 9.53 -3.81 4.09
N TRP A 57 10.72 -3.29 4.39
CA TRP A 57 11.97 -4.04 4.24
C TRP A 57 12.14 -5.20 5.20
N ARG A 58 11.47 -5.18 6.34
CA ARG A 58 11.61 -6.25 7.33
C ARG A 58 10.59 -7.37 7.20
N SER A 59 9.57 -7.24 6.33
CA SER A 59 8.30 -8.00 6.32
C SER A 59 8.33 -9.37 7.05
N VAL A 60 7.49 -9.57 8.07
CA VAL A 60 7.50 -10.74 8.97
C VAL A 60 6.73 -11.93 8.39
N GLU A 61 7.20 -13.13 8.68
CA GLU A 61 6.54 -14.40 8.36
C GLU A 61 5.47 -14.70 9.42
N VAL A 62 4.19 -14.67 9.02
CA VAL A 62 3.02 -14.83 9.91
C VAL A 62 2.53 -16.29 9.95
N ASN A 63 2.89 -17.07 8.94
CA ASN A 63 2.64 -18.52 8.86
C ASN A 63 3.76 -19.11 7.98
N ASP A 64 4.07 -20.41 8.06
CA ASP A 64 5.26 -21.11 7.50
C ASP A 64 5.57 -20.90 5.99
N ARG A 65 4.77 -20.08 5.28
CA ARG A 65 4.99 -19.60 3.89
C ARG A 65 4.39 -18.23 3.57
N MET A 66 3.91 -17.46 4.56
CA MET A 66 3.16 -16.20 4.35
C MET A 66 3.85 -15.03 5.05
N LEU A 67 4.44 -14.13 4.26
CA LEU A 67 4.94 -12.85 4.73
C LEU A 67 3.81 -11.81 4.69
N MET A 68 3.55 -11.12 5.80
CA MET A 68 2.59 -10.01 5.85
C MET A 68 3.34 -8.75 6.28
N SER A 69 3.25 -7.72 5.45
CA SER A 69 3.88 -6.43 5.75
C SER A 69 2.88 -5.55 6.52
N PRO A 70 3.24 -4.97 7.68
CA PRO A 70 2.37 -4.05 8.43
C PRO A 70 2.25 -2.68 7.76
N THR A 71 2.76 -2.51 6.53
CA THR A 71 2.72 -1.26 5.77
C THR A 71 1.31 -0.73 5.53
N ILE A 72 0.29 -1.59 5.46
CA ILE A 72 -1.10 -1.13 5.36
C ILE A 72 -1.55 -0.36 6.61
N MET A 73 -1.11 -0.79 7.80
CA MET A 73 -1.41 -0.10 9.05
C MET A 73 -0.75 1.27 9.06
N VAL A 74 0.52 1.35 8.64
CA VAL A 74 1.26 2.63 8.49
C VAL A 74 0.58 3.53 7.47
N ALA A 75 0.23 2.99 6.30
CA ALA A 75 -0.43 3.72 5.22
C ALA A 75 -1.76 4.35 5.66
N LEU A 76 -2.59 3.61 6.37
CA LEU A 76 -3.88 4.11 6.86
C LEU A 76 -3.72 5.06 8.06
N THR A 77 -2.75 4.82 8.93
CA THR A 77 -2.38 5.77 10.00
C THR A 77 -1.95 7.10 9.41
N ALA A 78 -1.03 7.07 8.45
CA ALA A 78 -0.53 8.23 7.74
C ALA A 78 -1.66 8.95 6.99
N GLY A 79 -2.52 8.19 6.29
CA GLY A 79 -3.66 8.76 5.57
C GLY A 79 -4.63 9.54 6.47
N VAL A 80 -4.97 9.00 7.64
CA VAL A 80 -5.81 9.72 8.61
C VAL A 80 -5.06 10.93 9.19
N ALA A 81 -3.77 10.80 9.49
CA ALA A 81 -2.96 11.88 10.06
C ALA A 81 -2.71 13.04 9.08
N PHE A 82 -2.52 12.74 7.80
CA PHE A 82 -2.43 13.75 6.73
C PHE A 82 -3.78 14.45 6.53
N GLY A 83 -4.88 13.71 6.68
CA GLY A 83 -6.22 14.25 6.58
C GLY A 83 -6.70 14.44 5.15
N ARG A 84 -7.94 14.91 5.02
CA ARG A 84 -8.61 15.05 3.73
C ARG A 84 -7.88 16.05 2.82
N GLY A 85 -7.74 15.69 1.55
CA GLY A 85 -7.12 16.52 0.52
C GLY A 85 -5.60 16.38 0.45
N SER A 86 -5.02 15.45 1.20
CA SER A 86 -3.59 15.12 1.17
C SER A 86 -3.29 13.65 1.45
N ALA A 87 -4.29 12.86 1.87
CA ALA A 87 -4.11 11.50 2.32
C ALA A 87 -3.69 10.58 1.17
N ALA A 88 -4.37 10.67 0.02
CA ALA A 88 -4.09 9.78 -1.09
C ALA A 88 -2.75 10.12 -1.74
N LEU A 89 -2.45 11.40 -1.99
CA LEU A 89 -1.15 11.84 -2.51
C LEU A 89 -0.01 11.50 -1.56
N GLY A 90 -0.15 11.80 -0.27
CA GLY A 90 0.87 11.56 0.74
C GLY A 90 1.23 10.08 0.83
N VAL A 91 0.24 9.21 0.91
CA VAL A 91 0.48 7.76 1.03
C VAL A 91 0.89 7.14 -0.32
N ALA A 92 0.35 7.59 -1.46
CA ALA A 92 0.78 7.10 -2.77
C ALA A 92 2.25 7.43 -3.06
N THR A 93 2.71 8.62 -2.65
CA THR A 93 4.14 8.99 -2.77
C THR A 93 5.02 8.21 -1.79
N MET A 94 4.54 7.89 -0.58
CA MET A 94 5.24 6.95 0.31
C MET A 94 5.37 5.55 -0.30
N ALA A 95 4.30 5.08 -0.95
CA ALA A 95 4.24 3.74 -1.54
C ALA A 95 5.29 3.52 -2.65
N VAL A 96 5.79 4.60 -3.27
CA VAL A 96 6.93 4.56 -4.21
C VAL A 96 8.18 3.94 -3.56
N LEU A 97 8.39 4.16 -2.25
CA LEU A 97 9.54 3.62 -1.53
C LEU A 97 9.48 2.09 -1.40
N GLY A 98 8.27 1.52 -1.34
CA GLY A 98 8.07 0.08 -1.31
C GLY A 98 8.26 -0.62 -2.67
N ALA A 99 8.44 0.14 -3.75
CA ALA A 99 8.67 -0.44 -5.06
C ALA A 99 9.95 -1.30 -5.10
N VAL A 100 10.95 -0.98 -4.27
CA VAL A 100 12.26 -1.63 -4.28
C VAL A 100 12.45 -2.49 -3.04
N SER A 101 12.51 -3.82 -3.23
CA SER A 101 12.89 -4.74 -2.16
C SER A 101 14.40 -4.99 -2.12
N ALA A 102 14.93 -5.34 -0.95
CA ALA A 102 16.34 -5.73 -0.81
C ALA A 102 16.74 -6.91 -1.73
N ARG A 103 15.79 -7.80 -2.04
CA ARG A 103 16.00 -8.93 -2.96
C ARG A 103 16.17 -8.47 -4.41
N ASP A 104 15.50 -7.40 -4.81
CA ASP A 104 15.60 -6.84 -6.17
C ASP A 104 16.98 -6.25 -6.42
N VAL A 105 17.51 -5.52 -5.43
CA VAL A 105 18.87 -4.98 -5.46
C VAL A 105 19.89 -6.11 -5.55
N LYS A 106 19.78 -7.12 -4.65
CA LYS A 106 20.71 -8.26 -4.61
C LYS A 106 20.71 -9.06 -5.91
N LYS A 107 19.56 -9.22 -6.57
CA LYS A 107 19.39 -10.03 -7.79
C LYS A 107 19.34 -9.21 -9.08
N ARG A 108 19.60 -7.89 -9.01
CA ARG A 108 19.54 -6.93 -10.14
C ARG A 108 18.27 -7.09 -10.99
N ARG A 109 17.12 -7.23 -10.33
CA ARG A 109 15.83 -7.41 -11.00
C ARG A 109 15.26 -6.05 -11.36
N ILE A 110 15.08 -5.78 -12.66
CA ILE A 110 14.52 -4.51 -13.15
C ILE A 110 13.00 -4.58 -13.29
N PHE A 111 12.47 -5.74 -13.70
CA PHE A 111 11.03 -5.94 -13.88
C PHE A 111 10.22 -5.77 -12.59
N GLN A 112 10.70 -6.36 -11.49
CA GLN A 112 9.96 -6.37 -10.21
C GLN A 112 9.77 -4.97 -9.65
N PRO A 113 10.80 -4.11 -9.56
CA PRO A 113 10.62 -2.74 -9.05
C PRO A 113 9.65 -1.89 -9.86
N VAL A 114 9.69 -1.98 -11.18
CA VAL A 114 8.83 -1.17 -12.05
C VAL A 114 7.36 -1.61 -11.95
N ALA A 115 7.11 -2.93 -11.91
CA ALA A 115 5.76 -3.44 -11.70
C ALA A 115 5.24 -3.13 -10.28
N ASN A 116 6.08 -3.32 -9.25
CA ASN A 116 5.74 -3.02 -7.86
C ASN A 116 5.42 -1.54 -7.66
N PHE A 117 6.19 -0.64 -8.28
CA PHE A 117 5.91 0.80 -8.25
C PHE A 117 4.46 1.08 -8.67
N GLY A 118 4.07 0.63 -9.87
CA GLY A 118 2.73 0.88 -10.38
C GLY A 118 1.65 0.26 -9.51
N GLN A 119 1.87 -0.99 -9.09
CA GLN A 119 0.94 -1.71 -8.24
C GLN A 119 0.74 -0.99 -6.90
N MET A 120 1.81 -0.65 -6.19
CA MET A 120 1.72 -0.02 -4.87
C MET A 120 1.12 1.38 -4.93
N VAL A 121 1.50 2.19 -5.91
CA VAL A 121 0.95 3.54 -6.11
C VAL A 121 -0.54 3.50 -6.42
N VAL A 122 -0.98 2.62 -7.34
CA VAL A 122 -2.40 2.49 -7.71
C VAL A 122 -3.21 1.96 -6.52
N THR A 123 -2.69 0.97 -5.80
CA THR A 123 -3.34 0.41 -4.61
C THR A 123 -3.48 1.47 -3.50
N ALA A 124 -2.39 2.16 -3.16
CA ALA A 124 -2.39 3.19 -2.13
C ALA A 124 -3.30 4.36 -2.53
N GLY A 125 -3.11 4.94 -3.72
CA GLY A 125 -3.93 6.06 -4.19
C GLY A 125 -5.41 5.71 -4.21
N GLY A 126 -5.80 4.59 -4.84
CA GLY A 126 -7.20 4.20 -4.97
C GLY A 126 -7.89 3.91 -3.62
N SER A 127 -7.20 3.24 -2.70
CA SER A 127 -7.75 2.95 -1.37
C SER A 127 -7.85 4.18 -0.48
N LEU A 128 -6.87 5.08 -0.53
CA LEU A 128 -6.87 6.28 0.29
C LEU A 128 -7.86 7.33 -0.24
N LEU A 129 -8.15 7.37 -1.53
CA LEU A 129 -9.26 8.16 -2.07
C LEU A 129 -10.61 7.75 -1.47
N VAL A 130 -10.81 6.46 -1.17
CA VAL A 130 -11.99 6.00 -0.42
C VAL A 130 -11.93 6.48 1.01
N LEU A 131 -10.79 6.37 1.70
CA LEU A 131 -10.63 6.91 3.05
C LEU A 131 -10.98 8.40 3.09
N GLU A 132 -10.55 9.20 2.12
CA GLU A 132 -10.87 10.63 2.05
C GLU A 132 -12.37 10.93 2.03
N ALA A 133 -13.17 10.09 1.37
CA ALA A 133 -14.62 10.25 1.35
C ALA A 133 -15.24 10.08 2.75
N PHE A 134 -14.64 9.23 3.59
CA PHE A 134 -15.03 9.07 4.99
C PHE A 134 -14.46 10.18 5.88
N LEU A 135 -13.22 10.61 5.65
CA LEU A 135 -12.63 11.76 6.35
C LEU A 135 -13.44 13.04 6.14
N ALA A 136 -14.07 13.20 4.97
CA ALA A 136 -15.01 14.29 4.70
C ALA A 136 -16.24 14.32 5.63
N LYS A 137 -16.59 13.19 6.25
CA LYS A 137 -17.68 13.05 7.23
C LYS A 137 -17.17 13.03 8.67
N ALA A 138 -15.89 12.72 8.88
CA ALA A 138 -15.25 12.64 10.18
C ALA A 138 -14.87 14.04 10.72
N THR A 139 -15.86 14.85 11.08
CA THR A 139 -15.62 16.17 11.67
C THR A 139 -15.02 16.04 13.07
N ILE A 140 -13.86 16.67 13.30
CA ILE A 140 -13.19 16.69 14.61
C ILE A 140 -14.13 17.28 15.67
N GLY A 141 -14.22 16.63 16.84
CA GLY A 141 -15.14 17.02 17.92
C GLY A 141 -16.56 16.45 17.80
N SER A 142 -16.95 15.89 16.64
CA SER A 142 -18.23 15.18 16.51
C SER A 142 -18.20 13.84 17.26
N ALA A 143 -19.35 13.45 17.84
CA ALA A 143 -19.55 12.10 18.39
C ALA A 143 -19.32 10.99 17.35
N SER A 144 -19.59 11.28 16.07
CA SER A 144 -19.44 10.33 14.96
C SER A 144 -18.03 10.24 14.39
N TYR A 145 -17.08 11.07 14.86
CA TYR A 145 -15.71 11.16 14.34
C TYR A 145 -15.02 9.79 14.26
N TRP A 146 -15.00 9.07 15.38
CA TRP A 146 -14.33 7.79 15.50
C TRP A 146 -14.99 6.71 14.64
N THR A 147 -16.32 6.72 14.55
CA THR A 147 -17.09 5.79 13.74
C THR A 147 -16.76 5.95 12.26
N TRP A 148 -16.71 7.17 11.75
CA TRP A 148 -16.38 7.42 10.35
C TRP A 148 -14.95 7.04 10.01
N ILE A 149 -13.98 7.29 10.91
CA ILE A 149 -12.60 6.86 10.70
C ILE A 149 -12.48 5.35 10.72
N ALA A 150 -13.11 4.68 11.69
CA ALA A 150 -13.11 3.23 11.80
C ALA A 150 -13.66 2.56 10.53
N ILE A 151 -14.86 2.98 10.09
CA ILE A 151 -15.50 2.43 8.89
C ILE A 151 -14.68 2.77 7.65
N GLY A 152 -14.22 4.01 7.52
CA GLY A 152 -13.43 4.44 6.37
C GLY A 152 -12.11 3.70 6.23
N SER A 153 -11.43 3.47 7.34
CA SER A 153 -10.14 2.76 7.36
C SER A 153 -10.32 1.27 7.07
N ALA A 154 -11.38 0.65 7.60
CA ALA A 154 -11.74 -0.73 7.26
C ALA A 154 -12.09 -0.87 5.77
N ALA A 155 -12.92 0.04 5.23
CA ALA A 155 -13.29 0.04 3.81
C ALA A 155 -12.06 0.25 2.90
N ALA A 156 -11.20 1.20 3.25
CA ALA A 156 -9.94 1.44 2.54
C ALA A 156 -9.02 0.21 2.60
N ALA A 157 -8.96 -0.50 3.74
CA ALA A 157 -8.15 -1.71 3.88
C ALA A 157 -8.64 -2.86 2.99
N VAL A 158 -9.96 -3.09 2.92
CA VAL A 158 -10.56 -4.06 1.99
C VAL A 158 -10.21 -3.72 0.56
N LEU A 159 -10.36 -2.44 0.18
CA LEU A 159 -10.06 -2.00 -1.18
C LEU A 159 -8.57 -2.11 -1.50
N TYR A 160 -7.69 -1.78 -0.55
CA TYR A 160 -6.25 -1.94 -0.68
C TYR A 160 -5.90 -3.42 -0.96
N ALA A 161 -6.40 -4.34 -0.13
CA ALA A 161 -6.16 -5.77 -0.33
C ALA A 161 -6.70 -6.26 -1.68
N SER A 162 -7.89 -5.79 -2.08
CA SER A 162 -8.56 -6.18 -3.32
C SER A 162 -7.81 -5.69 -4.57
N ILE A 163 -7.45 -4.40 -4.64
CA ILE A 163 -6.69 -3.85 -5.77
C ILE A 163 -5.33 -4.54 -5.87
N ASN A 164 -4.63 -4.68 -4.74
CA ASN A 164 -3.34 -5.35 -4.71
C ASN A 164 -3.45 -6.80 -5.24
N TYR A 165 -4.41 -7.55 -4.72
CA TYR A 165 -4.66 -8.92 -5.17
C TYR A 165 -4.94 -9.00 -6.67
N VAL A 166 -5.83 -8.16 -7.20
CA VAL A 166 -6.19 -8.17 -8.63
C VAL A 166 -4.97 -7.86 -9.49
N LEU A 167 -4.17 -6.86 -9.13
CA LEU A 167 -2.96 -6.51 -9.87
C LEU A 167 -1.89 -7.61 -9.81
N VAL A 168 -1.67 -8.23 -8.66
CA VAL A 168 -0.70 -9.34 -8.55
C VAL A 168 -1.21 -10.58 -9.31
N ALA A 169 -2.49 -10.92 -9.18
CA ALA A 169 -3.09 -12.05 -9.90
C ALA A 169 -3.03 -11.86 -11.41
N PHE A 170 -3.35 -10.65 -11.90
CA PHE A 170 -3.24 -10.30 -13.31
C PHE A 170 -1.79 -10.39 -13.80
N ALA A 171 -0.83 -9.90 -13.02
CA ALA A 171 0.58 -9.95 -13.34
C ALA A 171 1.10 -11.40 -13.48
N VAL A 172 0.75 -12.25 -12.52
CA VAL A 172 1.18 -13.66 -12.51
C VAL A 172 0.58 -14.43 -13.69
N ARG A 173 -0.73 -14.24 -13.95
CA ARG A 173 -1.41 -14.90 -15.09
C ARG A 173 -0.80 -14.48 -16.41
N THR A 174 -0.50 -13.19 -16.57
CA THR A 174 0.03 -12.63 -17.83
C THR A 174 1.47 -13.06 -18.09
N VAL A 175 2.34 -13.02 -17.07
CA VAL A 175 3.77 -13.27 -17.24
C VAL A 175 4.11 -14.75 -17.18
N PHE A 176 3.56 -15.49 -16.22
CA PHE A 176 3.96 -16.86 -15.95
C PHE A 176 3.02 -17.90 -16.56
N ARG A 177 1.82 -17.51 -17.04
CA ARG A 177 0.82 -18.41 -17.67
C ARG A 177 0.49 -19.66 -16.84
N GLN A 178 0.74 -19.62 -15.54
CA GLN A 178 0.40 -20.69 -14.62
C GLN A 178 -0.93 -20.36 -13.96
N ASN A 179 -1.78 -21.38 -13.80
CA ASN A 179 -2.93 -21.35 -12.89
C ASN A 179 -2.46 -21.45 -11.44
N LEU A 180 -1.47 -20.64 -11.06
CA LEU A 180 -1.11 -20.47 -9.66
C LEU A 180 -2.28 -19.79 -8.97
N LYS A 181 -2.78 -20.40 -7.89
CA LYS A 181 -3.66 -19.71 -6.94
C LYS A 181 -2.82 -18.67 -6.21
N VAL A 182 -2.62 -17.52 -6.84
CA VAL A 182 -2.02 -16.34 -6.21
C VAL A 182 -2.84 -16.08 -4.95
N TRP A 183 -2.18 -16.09 -3.80
CA TRP A 183 -2.79 -15.87 -2.49
C TRP A 183 -4.03 -16.75 -2.27
N SER A 184 -3.85 -18.08 -2.37
CA SER A 184 -4.90 -19.07 -2.09
C SER A 184 -5.58 -18.89 -0.72
N HIS A 185 -4.89 -18.24 0.22
CA HIS A 185 -5.34 -17.95 1.58
C HIS A 185 -5.72 -16.47 1.78
N LEU A 186 -6.00 -15.70 0.70
CA LEU A 186 -6.42 -14.30 0.84
C LEU A 186 -7.64 -14.16 1.77
N GLY A 187 -8.59 -15.11 1.71
CA GLY A 187 -9.76 -15.11 2.61
C GLY A 187 -9.37 -15.22 4.10
N GLU A 188 -8.27 -15.91 4.41
CA GLU A 188 -7.73 -16.04 5.77
C GLU A 188 -6.94 -14.78 6.19
N LEU A 189 -6.30 -14.11 5.24
CA LEU A 189 -5.51 -12.88 5.49
C LEU A 189 -6.37 -11.62 5.53
N LEU A 190 -7.52 -11.60 4.87
CA LEU A 190 -8.38 -10.42 4.75
C LEU A 190 -8.83 -9.89 6.12
N PRO A 191 -9.26 -10.72 7.10
CA PRO A 191 -9.56 -10.24 8.45
C PRO A 191 -8.38 -9.51 9.10
N SER A 192 -7.16 -10.03 8.95
CA SER A 192 -5.94 -9.41 9.47
C SER A 192 -5.64 -8.08 8.79
N TYR A 193 -5.82 -7.98 7.46
CA TYR A 193 -5.68 -6.72 6.72
C TYR A 193 -6.68 -5.67 7.18
N VAL A 194 -7.94 -6.07 7.38
CA VAL A 194 -9.00 -5.19 7.87
C VAL A 194 -8.71 -4.74 9.31
N ALA A 195 -8.30 -5.66 10.18
CA ALA A 195 -7.92 -5.34 11.55
C ALA A 195 -6.75 -4.37 11.62
N MET A 196 -5.67 -4.63 10.86
CA MET A 196 -4.52 -3.72 10.74
C MET A 196 -4.93 -2.35 10.22
N GLY A 197 -5.81 -2.30 9.22
CA GLY A 197 -6.28 -1.02 8.69
C GLY A 197 -7.18 -0.26 9.65
N PHE A 198 -8.06 -0.96 10.36
CA PHE A 198 -8.88 -0.39 11.42
C PHE A 198 -8.02 0.19 12.54
N VAL A 199 -7.06 -0.59 13.06
CA VAL A 199 -6.13 -0.15 14.11
C VAL A 199 -5.30 1.03 13.61
N GLY A 200 -4.75 0.96 12.41
CA GLY A 200 -4.00 2.07 11.81
C GLY A 200 -4.82 3.35 11.71
N GLY A 201 -6.07 3.26 11.26
CA GLY A 201 -6.98 4.39 11.22
C GLY A 201 -7.22 5.05 12.59
N LEU A 202 -7.43 4.23 13.62
CA LEU A 202 -7.60 4.72 14.99
C LEU A 202 -6.32 5.37 15.54
N LEU A 203 -5.14 4.82 15.23
CA LEU A 203 -3.86 5.42 15.59
C LEU A 203 -3.64 6.76 14.87
N GLY A 204 -4.06 6.88 13.61
CA GLY A 204 -4.00 8.16 12.91
C GLY A 204 -4.93 9.19 13.56
N ALA A 205 -6.12 8.77 13.99
CA ALA A 205 -7.09 9.63 14.68
C ALA A 205 -6.64 10.09 16.08
N THR A 206 -5.77 9.33 16.75
CA THR A 206 -5.18 9.78 18.02
C THR A 206 -4.08 10.82 17.79
N ILE A 207 -3.29 10.69 16.71
CA ILE A 207 -2.27 11.68 16.34
C ILE A 207 -2.91 13.03 16.02
N THR A 208 -4.03 13.06 15.28
CA THR A 208 -4.74 14.32 14.95
C THR A 208 -5.33 15.03 16.18
N ARG A 209 -5.45 14.34 17.31
CA ARG A 209 -5.94 14.88 18.60
C ARG A 209 -4.82 15.27 19.55
N THR A 210 -3.67 14.62 19.45
CA THR A 210 -2.56 14.76 20.42
C THR A 210 -1.21 14.47 19.73
N GLU A 211 -0.41 15.52 19.53
CA GLU A 211 0.90 15.42 18.86
C GLU A 211 1.90 14.51 19.62
N VAL A 212 1.74 14.38 20.94
CA VAL A 212 2.59 13.57 21.84
C VAL A 212 2.48 12.06 21.55
N VAL A 213 1.52 11.63 20.73
CA VAL A 213 1.25 10.21 20.46
C VAL A 213 2.12 9.67 19.31
N LEU A 214 2.76 10.51 18.51
CA LEU A 214 3.57 10.08 17.37
C LEU A 214 4.72 9.12 17.77
N PRO A 215 5.54 9.41 18.81
CA PRO A 215 6.58 8.47 19.25
C PRO A 215 5.99 7.14 19.76
N LEU A 216 4.83 7.20 20.41
CA LEU A 216 4.16 6.02 20.99
C LEU A 216 3.57 5.12 19.89
N VAL A 217 3.09 5.71 18.81
CA VAL A 217 2.67 5.01 17.58
C VAL A 217 3.85 4.33 16.92
N PHE A 218 5.01 4.98 16.85
CA PHE A 218 6.26 4.35 16.40
C PHE A 218 6.65 3.15 17.26
N VAL A 219 6.52 3.28 18.58
CA VAL A 219 6.76 2.17 19.51
C VAL A 219 5.78 1.02 19.27
N VAL A 220 4.49 1.29 19.04
CA VAL A 220 3.50 0.25 18.69
C VAL A 220 3.86 -0.43 17.36
N PHE A 221 4.34 0.31 16.38
CA PHE A 221 4.82 -0.24 15.11
C PHE A 221 6.08 -1.12 15.26
N ILE A 222 6.94 -0.82 16.23
CA ILE A 222 8.17 -1.57 16.51
C ILE A 222 7.89 -2.79 17.40
N ILE A 223 6.98 -2.69 18.37
CA ILE A 223 6.63 -3.78 19.30
C ILE A 223 5.67 -4.79 18.63
N GLY A 224 4.78 -4.32 17.75
CA GLY A 224 3.94 -5.19 16.93
C GLY A 224 4.69 -5.88 15.78
N TYR A 225 6.01 -5.69 15.73
CA TYR A 225 6.97 -6.31 14.81
C TYR A 225 7.66 -7.51 15.45
#